data_AF-A0A645E961-F1
#
_entry.id   AF-A0A645E961-F1
#
_cell.length_a   1.000
_cell.length_b   1.000
_cell.length_c   1.000
_cell.angle_alpha   90.00
_cell.angle_beta   90.00
_cell.angle_gamma   90.00
#
_symmetry.space_group_name_H-M   'P 1'
#
loop_
_entity.id
_entity.type
_entity.pdbx_description
1 polymer ?
#
loop_
_entity_poly.entity_id
_entity_poly.type
_entity_poly.pdbx_seq_one_letter_code
_entity_poly.pdbx_strand_id
1 'polypeptide(L)'
;MGAGNKLDPTKFEVDDIYKTSVCPLAKVRRYELRKRGIPKLKVVYSKEKVKTPLEDMKNSCKQNCICPPETKRKCTTRRQVPGSISFVPSVAGLILVGEVIKNIAQIK
;
A
#
# COMPACT_ATOMS: atom_id res chain seq x y z
N MET A 1 6.57 1.96 0.82
CA MET A 1 5.37 1.12 1.09
C MET A 1 4.40 1.24 -0.09
N GLY A 2 3.27 0.51 -0.07
CA GLY A 2 2.34 0.51 -1.20
C GLY A 2 1.66 1.87 -1.43
N ALA A 3 1.66 2.29 -2.69
CA ALA A 3 0.97 3.48 -3.20
C ALA A 3 -0.35 3.14 -3.93
N GLY A 4 -0.72 1.86 -3.97
CA GLY A 4 -1.97 1.40 -4.60
C GLY A 4 -3.21 1.87 -3.83
N ASN A 5 -4.29 2.13 -4.57
CA ASN A 5 -5.59 2.57 -4.09
C ASN A 5 -5.53 3.82 -3.18
N LYS A 6 -4.65 4.75 -3.54
CA LYS A 6 -4.45 6.04 -2.86
C LYS A 6 -4.58 7.17 -3.88
N LEU A 7 -5.13 8.30 -3.43
CA LEU A 7 -5.31 9.49 -4.27
C LEU A 7 -4.51 10.68 -3.74
N ASP A 8 -4.22 10.72 -2.44
CA ASP A 8 -3.71 11.89 -1.77
C ASP A 8 -2.20 11.75 -1.49
N PRO A 9 -1.34 12.41 -2.29
CA PRO A 9 0.10 12.31 -2.14
C PRO A 9 0.61 13.11 -0.93
N THR A 10 -0.19 14.01 -0.37
CA THR A 10 0.19 14.83 0.80
C THR A 10 0.15 14.02 2.10
N LYS A 11 -0.54 12.88 2.10
CA LYS A 11 -0.63 11.97 3.25
C LYS A 11 0.55 11.01 3.38
N PHE A 12 1.58 11.14 2.54
CA PHE A 12 2.80 10.38 2.69
C PHE A 12 3.69 10.98 3.77
N GLU A 13 4.31 10.10 4.55
CA GLU A 13 5.27 10.47 5.58
C GLU A 13 6.41 9.44 5.66
N VAL A 14 7.48 9.86 6.30
CA VAL A 14 8.67 9.06 6.55
C VAL A 14 8.71 8.71 8.04
N ASP A 15 8.71 7.42 8.36
CA ASP A 15 8.92 6.96 9.75
C ASP A 15 9.47 5.53 9.75
N ASP A 16 9.66 4.96 10.93
CA ASP A 16 10.03 3.56 11.09
C ASP A 16 8.89 2.61 10.68
N ILE A 17 9.25 1.49 10.05
CA ILE A 17 8.33 0.45 9.58
C ILE A 17 7.39 -0.03 10.68
N TYR A 18 7.83 -0.08 11.94
CA TYR A 18 7.03 -0.56 13.07
C TYR A 18 5.98 0.43 13.56
N LYS A 19 6.10 1.71 13.21
CA LYS A 19 5.10 2.75 13.52
C LYS A 19 4.08 2.97 12.41
N THR A 20 4.31 2.39 11.24
CA THR A 20 3.40 2.53 10.10
C THR A 20 1.99 2.02 10.41
N SER A 21 0.98 2.72 9.90
CA SER A 21 -0.44 2.40 10.08
C SER A 21 -1.15 2.27 8.73
N VAL A 22 -2.37 1.70 8.73
CA VAL A 22 -3.31 1.67 7.59
C VAL A 22 -2.88 0.85 6.36
N CYS A 23 -1.58 0.57 6.17
CA CYS A 23 -1.04 -0.10 4.99
C CYS A 23 -0.99 -1.64 5.14
N PRO A 24 -1.74 -2.43 4.34
CA PRO A 24 -1.70 -3.90 4.40
C PRO A 24 -0.31 -4.47 4.08
N LEU A 25 0.40 -3.87 3.12
CA LEU A 25 1.76 -4.28 2.78
C LEU A 25 2.72 -4.05 3.94
N ALA A 26 2.59 -2.93 4.66
CA ALA A 26 3.43 -2.63 5.82
C ALA A 26 3.21 -3.64 6.95
N LYS A 27 1.97 -4.11 7.16
CA LYS A 27 1.65 -5.18 8.11
C LYS A 27 2.43 -6.46 7.81
N VAL A 28 2.42 -6.91 6.55
CA VAL A 28 3.17 -8.11 6.13
C VAL A 28 4.67 -7.88 6.28
N ARG A 29 5.18 -6.71 5.90
CA ARG A 29 6.60 -6.37 6.05
C ARG A 29 7.06 -6.35 7.50
N ARG A 30 6.29 -5.78 8.44
CA ARG A 30 6.62 -5.82 9.87
C ARG A 30 6.77 -7.25 10.39
N TYR A 31 5.87 -8.15 9.98
CA TYR A 31 5.95 -9.56 10.38
C TYR A 31 7.24 -10.22 9.86
N GLU A 32 7.54 -10.06 8.58
CA GLU A 32 8.75 -10.64 7.96
C GLU A 32 10.05 -10.05 8.53
N LEU A 33 10.08 -8.74 8.80
CA LEU A 33 11.26 -8.08 9.35
C LEU A 33 11.53 -8.51 10.81
N ARG A 34 10.48 -8.72 11.62
CA ARG A 34 10.62 -9.28 12.98
C ARG A 34 11.19 -10.69 12.95
N LYS A 35 10.69 -11.53 12.03
CA LYS A 35 11.20 -12.90 11.85
C LYS A 35 12.69 -12.93 11.50
N ARG A 36 13.18 -11.89 10.81
CA ARG A 36 14.59 -11.73 10.44
C ARG A 36 15.43 -10.95 11.47
N GLY A 37 14.84 -10.57 12.61
CA GLY A 37 15.55 -9.82 13.65
C GLY A 37 15.95 -8.39 13.26
N ILE A 38 15.25 -7.76 12.32
CA ILE A 38 15.56 -6.39 11.88
C ILE A 38 14.87 -5.39 12.83
N PRO A 39 15.62 -4.62 13.64
CA PRO A 39 15.03 -3.81 14.71
C PRO A 39 14.44 -2.48 14.23
N LYS A 40 14.90 -1.96 13.09
CA LYS A 40 14.51 -0.66 12.55
C LYS A 40 14.61 -0.66 11.03
N LEU A 41 13.66 -0.01 10.36
CA LEU A 41 13.73 0.26 8.93
C LEU A 41 12.95 1.54 8.62
N LYS A 42 13.65 2.57 8.15
CA LYS A 42 13.01 3.80 7.69
C LYS A 42 12.25 3.55 6.40
N VAL A 43 11.00 4.01 6.31
CA VAL A 43 10.13 3.78 5.15
C VAL A 43 9.27 4.99 4.84
N VAL A 44 8.93 5.15 3.57
CA VAL A 44 7.87 6.07 3.11
C VAL A 44 6.56 5.30 3.02
N TYR A 45 5.52 5.77 3.71
CA TYR A 45 4.17 5.21 3.67
C TYR A 45 3.13 6.32 3.72
N SER A 46 1.86 6.00 3.44
CA SER A 46 0.79 7.00 3.57
C SER A 46 -0.27 6.54 4.57
N LYS A 47 -0.77 7.49 5.36
CA LYS A 47 -1.85 7.34 6.34
C LYS A 47 -3.25 7.34 5.70
N GLU A 48 -3.35 7.52 4.38
CA GLU A 48 -4.62 7.43 3.67
C GLU A 48 -5.20 6.01 3.77
N LYS A 49 -6.49 5.92 4.13
CA LYS A 49 -7.23 4.65 4.08
C LYS A 49 -7.30 4.17 2.63
N VAL A 50 -6.87 2.93 2.42
CA VAL A 50 -6.88 2.27 1.11
C VAL A 50 -8.31 2.23 0.58
N LYS A 51 -8.52 2.74 -0.63
CA LYS A 51 -9.83 2.68 -1.28
C LYS A 51 -10.09 1.26 -1.78
N THR A 52 -11.34 0.81 -1.65
CA THR A 52 -11.79 -0.43 -2.29
C THR A 52 -12.29 -0.12 -3.68
N PRO A 53 -11.97 -0.94 -4.69
CA PRO A 53 -12.59 -0.83 -6.01
C PRO A 53 -14.12 -0.85 -5.89
N LEU A 54 -14.79 -0.11 -6.78
CA LEU A 54 -16.24 -0.21 -6.93
C LEU A 54 -16.58 -1.63 -7.40
N GLU A 55 -17.64 -2.21 -6.82
CA GLU A 55 -18.17 -3.48 -7.28
C GLU A 55 -18.79 -3.29 -8.67
N ASP A 56 -18.11 -3.80 -9.69
CA ASP A 56 -18.60 -3.82 -11.06
C ASP A 56 -18.45 -5.25 -11.60
N MET A 57 -19.44 -5.70 -12.38
CA MET A 57 -19.42 -7.00 -13.06
C MET A 57 -18.19 -7.13 -13.99
N LYS A 58 -17.63 -6.02 -14.47
CA LYS A 58 -16.36 -5.98 -15.21
C LYS A 58 -15.11 -6.26 -14.35
N ASN A 59 -15.18 -5.94 -13.06
CA ASN A 59 -14.11 -6.15 -12.07
C ASN A 59 -14.27 -7.47 -11.30
N SER A 60 -15.40 -8.17 -11.51
CA SER A 60 -15.60 -9.55 -11.11
C SER A 60 -14.71 -10.47 -11.92
N CYS A 61 -14.33 -11.62 -11.34
CA CYS A 61 -13.50 -12.60 -12.02
C CYS A 61 -14.03 -12.83 -13.45
N LYS A 62 -13.10 -12.69 -14.42
CA LYS A 62 -13.26 -12.90 -15.86
C LYS A 62 -14.53 -13.68 -16.21
N GLN A 63 -15.30 -13.19 -17.19
CA GLN A 63 -16.45 -13.86 -17.83
C GLN A 63 -16.50 -15.38 -17.53
N ASN A 64 -17.60 -15.84 -16.92
CA ASN A 64 -17.84 -17.21 -16.39
C ASN A 64 -17.36 -17.50 -14.95
N CYS A 65 -17.74 -16.66 -13.97
CA CYS A 65 -17.50 -16.99 -12.56
C CYS A 65 -18.56 -17.96 -12.01
N ILE A 66 -18.14 -19.10 -11.48
CA ILE A 66 -18.99 -20.20 -10.93
C ILE A 66 -19.44 -19.93 -9.48
N CYS A 67 -19.37 -18.69 -8.98
CA CYS A 67 -19.73 -18.42 -7.59
C CYS A 67 -21.23 -18.73 -7.37
N PRO A 68 -21.59 -19.66 -6.45
CA PRO A 68 -22.98 -19.96 -6.17
C PRO A 68 -23.75 -18.71 -5.74
N PRO A 69 -25.03 -18.56 -6.12
CA PRO A 69 -25.87 -17.51 -5.58
C PRO A 69 -25.85 -17.59 -4.03
N GLU A 70 -25.83 -16.43 -3.36
CA GLU A 70 -25.80 -16.29 -1.88
C GLU A 70 -24.46 -16.52 -1.15
N THR A 71 -23.35 -16.77 -1.86
CA THR A 71 -22.05 -16.93 -1.21
C THR A 71 -21.57 -15.62 -0.55
N LYS A 72 -21.42 -15.59 0.79
CA LYS A 72 -20.98 -14.40 1.56
C LYS A 72 -19.61 -13.83 1.16
N ARG A 73 -18.75 -14.60 0.49
CA ARG A 73 -17.40 -14.18 0.07
C ARG A 73 -17.22 -14.34 -1.43
N LYS A 74 -17.42 -13.26 -2.17
CA LYS A 74 -17.19 -13.19 -3.61
C LYS A 74 -15.69 -13.02 -3.91
N CYS A 75 -15.24 -13.47 -5.08
CA CYS A 75 -13.85 -13.30 -5.48
C CYS A 75 -13.45 -11.83 -5.64
N THR A 76 -14.40 -10.94 -5.94
CA THR A 76 -14.27 -9.47 -5.92
C THR A 76 -13.83 -8.91 -4.56
N THR A 77 -14.08 -9.64 -3.47
CA THR A 77 -13.69 -9.23 -2.11
C THR A 77 -12.30 -9.76 -1.74
N ARG A 78 -11.88 -10.93 -2.29
CA ARG A 78 -10.68 -11.65 -1.84
C ARG A 78 -9.43 -11.39 -2.68
N ARG A 79 -9.60 -11.06 -3.97
CA ARG A 79 -8.51 -10.82 -4.93
C ARG A 79 -8.67 -9.47 -5.63
N GLN A 80 -8.90 -8.41 -4.85
CA GLN A 80 -8.94 -7.06 -5.40
C GLN A 80 -7.59 -6.72 -6.01
N VAL A 81 -7.58 -6.41 -7.31
CA VAL A 81 -6.40 -5.85 -7.97
C VAL A 81 -6.32 -4.39 -7.52
N PRO A 82 -5.23 -3.97 -6.86
CA PRO A 82 -5.07 -2.58 -6.47
C PRO A 82 -4.89 -1.72 -7.72
N GLY A 83 -5.71 -0.69 -7.86
CA GLY A 83 -5.48 0.38 -8.82
C GLY A 83 -4.30 1.26 -8.39
N SER A 84 -3.72 1.98 -9.33
CA SER A 84 -2.69 2.98 -9.07
C SER A 84 -2.91 4.19 -9.94
N ILE A 85 -2.58 5.37 -9.42
CA ILE A 85 -2.69 6.64 -10.15
C ILE A 85 -1.29 7.16 -10.40
N SER A 86 -0.98 7.48 -11.66
CA SER A 86 0.36 7.78 -12.16
C SER A 86 1.20 8.73 -11.28
N PHE A 87 0.59 9.79 -10.73
CA PHE A 87 1.33 10.77 -9.94
C PHE A 87 1.62 10.31 -8.49
N VAL A 88 0.82 9.39 -7.92
CA VAL A 88 0.93 9.03 -6.49
C VAL A 88 2.21 8.23 -6.19
N PRO A 89 2.56 7.16 -6.94
CA PRO A 89 3.85 6.48 -6.79
C PRO A 89 5.04 7.42 -7.04
N SER A 90 4.91 8.33 -8.00
CA SER A 90 5.95 9.29 -8.35
C SER A 90 6.30 10.21 -7.18
N VAL A 91 5.28 10.81 -6.53
CA VAL A 91 5.50 11.64 -5.34
C VAL A 91 6.11 10.84 -4.19
N ALA A 92 5.63 9.60 -3.95
CA ALA A 92 6.21 8.74 -2.93
C ALA A 92 7.70 8.43 -3.20
N GLY A 93 8.08 8.26 -4.47
CA GLY A 93 9.46 8.12 -4.90
C GLY A 93 10.29 9.37 -4.66
N LEU A 94 9.77 10.55 -4.99
CA LEU A 94 10.46 11.83 -4.74
C LEU A 94 10.67 12.09 -3.25
N ILE A 95 9.69 11.77 -2.40
CA ILE A 95 9.85 11.85 -0.93
C ILE A 95 10.98 10.92 -0.46
N LEU A 96 11.04 9.69 -0.99
CA LEU A 96 12.07 8.73 -0.63
C LEU A 96 13.47 9.22 -1.05
N VAL A 97 13.60 9.75 -2.26
CA VAL A 97 14.85 10.34 -2.75
C VAL A 97 15.28 11.51 -1.88
N GLY A 98 14.35 12.43 -1.56
CA GLY A 98 14.63 13.56 -0.68
C GLY A 98 15.17 13.12 0.68
N GLU A 99 14.57 12.09 1.28
CA GLU A 99 15.02 11.53 2.55
C GLU A 99 16.43 10.90 2.47
N VAL A 100 16.73 10.20 1.37
CA VAL A 100 18.06 9.61 1.14
C VAL A 100 19.11 10.70 0.94
N ILE A 101 18.82 11.72 0.13
CA ILE A 101 19.73 12.85 -0.12
C ILE A 101 20.02 13.60 1.18
N LYS A 102 18.99 13.93 1.97
CA LYS A 102 19.16 14.55 3.30
C LYS A 102 20.08 13.73 4.19
N ASN A 103 19.91 12.41 4.20
CA ASN A 103 20.73 11.52 5.01
C ASN A 103 22.21 11.51 4.56
N ILE A 104 22.46 11.45 3.26
CA ILE A 104 23.81 11.47 2.68
C ILE A 104 24.48 12.83 2.92
N ALA A 105 23.76 13.91 2.68
CA ALA A 105 24.25 15.28 2.85
C ALA A 105 24.31 15.74 4.32
N GLN A 106 23.86 14.91 5.27
CA GLN A 106 23.78 15.22 6.71
C GLN A 106 22.91 16.45 7.02
N ILE A 107 21.87 16.68 6.22
CA ILE A 107 20.90 17.77 6.38
C ILE A 107 19.65 17.21 7.08
N LYS A 108 19.15 17.93 8.08
CA LYS A 108 17.90 17.58 8.79
C LYS A 108 16.68 18.04 7.97
#